data_AF-A0A453LIQ7-F1
#
_entry.id   AF-A0A453LIQ7-F1
#
_cell.length_a   1.000
_cell.length_b   1.000
_cell.length_c   1.000
_cell.angle_alpha   90.00
_cell.angle_beta   90.00
_cell.angle_gamma   90.00
#
_symmetry.space_group_name_H-M   'P 1'
#
loop_
_entity.id
_entity.type
_entity.pdbx_description
1 polymer ?
#
loop_
_entity_poly.entity_id
_entity_poly.type
_entity_poly.pdbx_seq_one_letter_code
_entity_poly.pdbx_strand_id
1 'polypeptide(L)'
;SEHVLDEAERSLHDALCVLSQTVNDTRVIFGGGWPEMVMSKEVDELARRTPGKKSHAIDAFSRALQAIPTIIADNAGLDSAELISQLRAEHHKENSTVGIDVISGGVSSS
;
A
#
# COMPACT_ATOMS: atom_id res chain seq x y z
N SER A 1 -12.71 -30.96 -6.16
CA SER A 1 -11.82 -31.22 -5.02
C SER A 1 -12.33 -30.43 -3.85
N GLU A 2 -12.47 -31.04 -2.67
CA GLU A 2 -12.99 -30.41 -1.44
C GLU A 2 -12.35 -29.03 -1.18
N HIS A 3 -11.03 -28.93 -1.36
CA HIS A 3 -10.27 -27.69 -1.18
C HIS A 3 -10.71 -26.52 -2.10
N VAL A 4 -11.22 -26.80 -3.31
CA VAL A 4 -11.68 -25.73 -4.23
C VAL A 4 -13.01 -25.16 -3.77
N LEU A 5 -13.88 -26.00 -3.17
CA LEU A 5 -15.14 -25.56 -2.62
C LEU A 5 -14.92 -24.76 -1.33
N ASP A 6 -14.02 -25.22 -0.46
CA ASP A 6 -13.66 -24.51 0.77
C ASP A 6 -13.06 -23.13 0.48
N GLU A 7 -12.19 -23.02 -0.53
CA GLU A 7 -11.60 -21.74 -0.94
C GLU A 7 -12.65 -20.79 -1.54
N ALA A 8 -13.58 -21.33 -2.33
CA ALA A 8 -14.67 -20.54 -2.87
C ALA A 8 -15.60 -20.00 -1.76
N GLU A 9 -15.90 -20.81 -0.75
CA GLU A 9 -16.70 -20.38 0.41
C GLU A 9 -15.99 -19.27 1.21
N ARG A 10 -14.68 -19.42 1.47
CA ARG A 10 -13.88 -18.40 2.17
C ARG A 10 -13.82 -17.09 1.39
N SER A 11 -13.54 -17.15 0.09
CA SER A 11 -13.48 -15.95 -0.76
C SER A 11 -14.82 -15.20 -0.79
N LEU A 12 -15.94 -15.93 -0.85
CA LEU A 12 -17.28 -15.33 -0.75
C LEU A 12 -17.54 -14.72 0.62
N HIS A 13 -17.13 -15.39 1.69
CA HIS A 13 -17.27 -14.89 3.06
C HIS A 13 -16.50 -13.56 3.22
N ASP A 14 -15.24 -13.50 2.80
CA ASP A 14 -14.41 -12.31 2.87
C ASP A 14 -15.04 -11.13 2.10
N ALA A 15 -15.55 -11.39 0.89
CA ALA A 15 -16.25 -10.38 0.10
C ALA A 15 -17.50 -9.83 0.82
N LEU A 16 -18.31 -10.69 1.42
CA LEU A 16 -19.50 -10.29 2.18
C LEU A 16 -19.13 -9.50 3.45
N CYS A 17 -18.06 -9.89 4.15
CA CYS A 17 -17.55 -9.16 5.30
C CYS A 17 -17.14 -7.74 4.93
N VAL A 18 -16.39 -7.55 3.85
CA VAL A 18 -15.98 -6.22 3.37
C VAL A 18 -17.21 -5.39 2.98
N LEU A 19 -18.15 -5.95 2.20
CA LEU A 19 -19.36 -5.22 1.80
C LEU A 19 -20.23 -4.82 3.00
N SER A 20 -20.36 -5.69 4.00
CA SER A 20 -21.09 -5.39 5.23
C SER A 20 -20.43 -4.29 6.05
N GLN A 21 -19.09 -4.17 6.02
CA GLN A 21 -18.39 -3.05 6.66
C GLN A 21 -18.65 -1.74 5.91
N THR A 22 -18.66 -1.76 4.57
CA THR A 22 -18.91 -0.57 3.76
C THR A 22 -20.31 0.03 3.93
N VAL A 23 -21.30 -0.80 4.29
CA VAL A 23 -22.65 -0.31 4.65
C VAL A 23 -22.63 0.55 5.93
N ASN A 24 -21.74 0.25 6.87
CA ASN A 24 -21.59 0.98 8.12
C ASN A 24 -20.58 2.14 8.03
N ASP A 25 -19.55 2.00 7.19
CA ASP A 25 -18.55 3.03 6.91
C ASP A 25 -18.34 3.17 5.40
N THR A 26 -18.83 4.27 4.81
CA THR A 26 -18.78 4.48 3.36
C THR A 26 -17.43 4.98 2.85
N ARG A 27 -16.43 5.16 3.74
CA ARG A 27 -15.11 5.65 3.35
C ARG A 27 -14.30 4.52 2.72
N VAL A 28 -13.69 4.83 1.59
CA VAL A 28 -12.80 3.91 0.85
C VAL A 28 -11.46 4.58 0.63
N ILE A 29 -10.43 3.75 0.50
CA ILE A 29 -9.06 4.16 0.16
C ILE A 29 -8.60 3.40 -1.08
N PHE A 30 -7.59 3.93 -1.75
CA PHE A 30 -6.99 3.28 -2.91
C PHE A 30 -6.18 2.05 -2.51
N GLY A 31 -6.02 1.11 -3.45
CA GLY A 31 -5.26 -0.13 -3.27
C GLY A 31 -3.80 0.00 -3.72
N GLY A 32 -3.17 -1.12 -4.07
CA GLY A 32 -1.84 -1.12 -4.70
C GLY A 32 -0.71 -0.55 -3.84
N GLY A 33 -0.87 -0.54 -2.51
CA GLY A 33 0.09 0.07 -1.58
C GLY A 33 0.04 1.60 -1.51
N TRP A 34 -0.97 2.23 -2.13
CA TRP A 34 -1.18 3.68 -2.03
C TRP A 34 -1.24 4.20 -0.58
N PRO A 35 -2.02 3.61 0.36
CA PRO A 35 -2.17 4.19 1.69
C PRO A 35 -0.86 4.12 2.47
N GLU A 36 -0.09 3.05 2.31
CA GLU A 36 1.24 2.94 2.90
C GLU A 36 2.22 3.96 2.36
N MET A 37 2.17 4.26 1.06
CA MET A 37 3.02 5.30 0.46
C MET A 37 2.65 6.71 0.95
N VAL A 38 1.36 7.01 1.09
CA VAL A 38 0.90 8.27 1.68
C VAL A 38 1.38 8.40 3.13
N MET A 39 1.14 7.37 3.95
CA MET A 39 1.60 7.36 5.35
C MET A 39 3.12 7.46 5.43
N SER A 40 3.85 6.75 4.56
CA SER A 40 5.32 6.77 4.52
C SER A 40 5.86 8.18 4.29
N LYS A 41 5.27 8.93 3.34
CA LYS A 41 5.62 10.32 3.07
C LYS A 41 5.40 11.22 4.28
N GLU A 42 4.20 11.17 4.88
CA GLU A 42 3.85 12.03 6.02
C GLU A 42 4.74 11.75 7.24
N VAL A 43 5.03 10.47 7.50
CA VAL A 43 5.92 10.04 8.58
C VAL A 43 7.37 10.48 8.30
N ASP A 44 7.84 10.40 7.06
CA ASP A 44 9.17 10.87 6.66
C ASP A 44 9.31 12.40 6.83
N GLU A 45 8.28 13.16 6.47
CA GLU A 45 8.25 14.60 6.73
C GLU A 45 8.25 14.94 8.22
N LEU A 46 7.53 14.17 9.03
CA LEU A 46 7.56 14.30 10.49
C LEU A 46 8.95 13.97 11.05
N ALA A 47 9.63 12.95 10.52
CA ALA A 47 10.98 12.58 10.92
C ALA A 47 11.95 13.75 10.70
N ARG A 48 11.87 14.41 9.53
CA ARG A 48 12.69 15.60 9.18
C ARG A 48 12.49 16.78 10.14
N ARG A 49 11.28 16.96 10.68
CA ARG A 49 10.95 18.04 11.61
C ARG A 49 11.23 17.70 13.07
N THR A 50 11.50 16.42 13.38
CA THR A 50 11.72 15.95 14.75
C THR A 50 13.20 16.02 15.13
N PRO A 51 13.59 16.72 16.20
CA PRO A 51 14.97 16.77 16.64
C PRO A 51 15.38 15.55 17.47
N GLY A 52 16.68 15.23 17.41
CA GLY A 52 17.30 14.20 18.24
C GLY A 52 17.01 12.77 17.79
N LYS A 53 17.37 11.80 18.63
CA LYS A 53 17.39 10.37 18.28
C LYS A 53 16.04 9.78 17.86
N LYS A 54 14.93 10.44 18.22
CA LYS A 54 13.58 10.00 17.85
C LYS A 54 13.35 10.07 16.34
N SER A 55 13.99 10.99 15.62
CA SER A 55 13.84 11.11 14.16
C SER A 55 14.22 9.82 13.43
N HIS A 56 15.27 9.13 13.88
CA HIS A 56 15.70 7.86 13.28
C HIS A 56 14.68 6.75 13.43
N ALA A 57 13.97 6.70 14.56
CA ALA A 57 12.89 5.72 14.76
C ALA A 57 11.68 6.02 13.86
N ILE A 58 11.36 7.30 13.67
CA ILE A 58 10.27 7.74 12.79
C ILE A 58 10.63 7.46 11.31
N ASP A 59 11.86 7.77 10.88
CA ASP A 59 12.36 7.41 9.53
C ASP A 59 12.31 5.89 9.30
N ALA A 60 12.74 5.09 10.28
CA ALA A 60 12.65 3.63 10.19
C ALA A 60 11.19 3.15 10.02
N PHE A 61 10.23 3.78 10.71
CA PHE A 61 8.82 3.44 10.55
C PHE A 61 8.28 3.84 9.16
N SER A 62 8.67 5.02 8.64
CA SER A 62 8.33 5.42 7.27
C SER A 62 8.81 4.39 6.25
N ARG A 63 10.04 3.87 6.40
CA ARG A 63 10.59 2.82 5.53
C ARG A 63 9.88 1.50 5.70
N ALA A 64 9.47 1.15 6.92
CA ALA A 64 8.74 -0.09 7.18
C ALA A 64 7.37 -0.12 6.48
N LEU A 65 6.69 1.02 6.36
CA LEU A 65 5.43 1.12 5.61
C LEU A 65 5.62 0.75 4.13
N GLN A 66 6.76 1.09 3.53
CA GLN A 66 7.07 0.75 2.13
C GLN A 66 7.23 -0.76 1.91
N ALA A 67 7.33 -1.59 2.96
CA ALA A 67 7.45 -3.04 2.81
C ALA A 67 6.23 -3.67 2.13
N ILE A 68 5.01 -3.17 2.39
CA ILE A 68 3.79 -3.71 1.76
C ILE A 68 3.82 -3.53 0.24
N PRO A 69 3.99 -2.31 -0.33
CA PRO A 69 4.12 -2.18 -1.78
C PRO A 69 5.33 -2.93 -2.34
N THR A 70 6.46 -3.01 -1.62
CA THR A 70 7.62 -3.80 -2.08
C THR A 70 7.25 -5.28 -2.25
N ILE A 71 6.55 -5.85 -1.26
CA ILE A 71 6.12 -7.26 -1.29
C ILE A 71 5.09 -7.50 -2.41
N ILE A 72 4.19 -6.54 -2.67
CA ILE A 72 3.26 -6.63 -3.80
C ILE A 72 4.03 -6.72 -5.13
N ALA A 73 5.03 -5.86 -5.34
CA ALA A 73 5.87 -5.87 -6.53
C ALA A 73 6.70 -7.16 -6.66
N ASP A 74 7.33 -7.60 -5.56
CA ASP A 74 8.14 -8.83 -5.53
C ASP A 74 7.29 -10.07 -5.85
N ASN A 75 6.10 -10.17 -5.25
CA ASN A 75 5.16 -11.27 -5.51
C ASN A 75 4.64 -11.26 -6.96
N ALA A 76 4.58 -10.09 -7.58
CA ALA A 76 4.25 -9.94 -9.00
C ALA A 76 5.45 -10.20 -9.93
N GLY A 77 6.65 -10.45 -9.39
CA GLY A 77 7.87 -10.67 -10.17
C GLY A 77 8.42 -9.41 -10.85
N LEU A 78 8.06 -8.23 -10.34
CA LEU A 78 8.48 -6.93 -10.88
C LEU A 78 9.74 -6.42 -10.17
N ASP A 79 10.42 -5.45 -10.78
CA ASP A 79 11.54 -4.76 -10.12
C ASP A 79 11.00 -3.83 -9.02
N SER A 80 10.92 -4.35 -7.79
CA SER A 80 10.39 -3.62 -6.65
C SER A 80 11.25 -2.41 -6.29
N ALA A 81 12.57 -2.45 -6.49
CA ALA A 81 13.43 -1.31 -6.19
C ALA A 81 13.09 -0.11 -7.09
N GLU A 82 12.91 -0.37 -8.39
CA GLU A 82 12.52 0.65 -9.37
C GLU A 82 11.09 1.16 -9.10
N LEU A 83 10.12 0.26 -8.90
CA LEU A 83 8.73 0.66 -8.68
C LEU A 83 8.53 1.48 -7.39
N ILE A 84 9.23 1.13 -6.30
CA ILE A 84 9.15 1.91 -5.05
C ILE A 84 9.83 3.27 -5.22
N SER A 85 10.88 3.37 -6.04
CA SER A 85 11.47 4.66 -6.40
C SER A 85 10.47 5.55 -7.15
N GLN A 86 9.80 4.99 -8.16
CA GLN A 86 8.77 5.68 -8.93
C GLN A 86 7.57 6.09 -8.07
N LEU A 87 7.04 5.17 -7.25
CA LEU A 87 5.95 5.47 -6.32
C LEU A 87 6.30 6.61 -5.38
N ARG A 88 7.52 6.62 -4.81
CA ARG A 88 7.96 7.73 -3.96
C ARG A 88 7.92 9.06 -4.71
N ALA A 89 8.45 9.09 -5.94
CA ALA A 89 8.45 10.30 -6.76
C ALA A 89 7.03 10.79 -7.07
N GLU A 90 6.10 9.89 -7.38
CA GLU A 90 4.69 10.24 -7.62
C GLU A 90 4.00 10.76 -6.35
N HIS A 91 4.21 10.12 -5.20
CA HIS A 91 3.60 10.52 -3.93
C HIS A 91 4.14 11.86 -3.38
N HIS A 92 5.33 12.29 -3.80
CA HIS A 92 5.81 13.64 -3.52
C HIS A 92 5.09 14.74 -4.30
N LYS A 93 4.33 14.40 -5.36
CA LYS A 93 3.43 15.35 -6.05
C LYS A 93 2.16 15.57 -5.21
N GLU A 94 1.44 16.66 -5.48
CA GLU A 94 0.17 16.94 -4.82
C GLU A 94 -0.93 15.97 -5.30
N ASN A 95 -1.74 15.46 -4.36
CA ASN A 95 -2.91 14.61 -4.62
C ASN A 95 -2.63 13.36 -5.47
N SER A 96 -1.49 12.70 -5.27
CA SER A 96 -1.20 11.43 -5.94
C SER A 96 -2.20 10.35 -5.53
N THR A 97 -2.78 9.66 -6.51
CA THR A 97 -3.65 8.48 -6.33
C THR A 97 -2.98 7.21 -6.86
N VAL A 98 -1.66 7.22 -6.97
CA VAL A 98 -0.90 6.19 -7.68
C VAL A 98 -0.58 5.00 -6.77
N GLY A 99 -0.83 3.79 -7.26
CA GLY A 99 -0.45 2.53 -6.63
C GLY A 99 0.27 1.60 -7.61
N ILE A 100 0.67 0.42 -7.13
CA ILE A 100 1.20 -0.66 -7.97
C ILE A 100 0.06 -1.31 -8.74
N ASP A 101 0.23 -1.39 -10.05
CA ASP A 101 -0.62 -2.16 -10.93
C ASP A 101 0.16 -3.38 -11.44
N VAL A 102 -0.19 -4.52 -10.85
CA VAL A 102 0.45 -5.81 -11.13
C VAL A 102 0.10 -6.36 -12.51
N ILE A 103 -0.95 -5.85 -13.17
CA ILE A 103 -1.37 -6.28 -14.51
C ILE A 103 -0.57 -5.53 -15.57
N SER A 104 -0.45 -4.20 -15.43
CA SER A 104 0.39 -3.41 -16.33
C SER A 104 1.89 -3.53 -16.04
N GLY A 105 2.25 -4.02 -14.85
CA GLY A 105 3.62 -4.21 -14.41
C GLY A 105 4.32 -2.91 -13.99
N GLY A 106 3.54 -1.89 -13.59
CA GLY A 106 4.02 -0.54 -13.36
C GLY A 106 3.28 0.19 -12.24
N VAL A 107 3.47 1.51 -12.19
CA VAL A 107 2.71 2.41 -11.33
C VAL A 107 1.58 3.05 -12.14
N SER A 108 0.37 3.04 -11.61
CA SER A 108 -0.78 3.68 -12.27
C SER A 108 -1.74 4.29 -11.25
N SER A 109 -2.55 5.25 -11.70
CA SER A 109 -3.63 5.82 -10.88
C SER A 109 -4.64 4.74 -10.52
N SER A 110 -4.95 4.62 -9.23
CA SER A 110 -6.01 3.77 -8.70
C SER A 110 -7.40 4.35 -8.90
#